data_AF-A0AAD5ZYZ2-F1
#
_entry.id   AF-A0AAD5ZYZ2-F1
#
_cell.length_a   1.000
_cell.length_b   1.000
_cell.length_c   1.000
_cell.angle_alpha   90.00
_cell.angle_beta   90.00
_cell.angle_gamma   90.00
#
_symmetry.space_group_name_H-M   'P 1'
#
loop_
_entity.id
_entity.type
_entity.pdbx_description
1 polymer ?
#
loop_
_entity_poly.entity_id
_entity_poly.type
_entity_poly.pdbx_seq_one_letter_code
_entity_poly.pdbx_strand_id
1 'polypeptide(L)'
;MATVVIPTSSCLPATDLSAASDESTTGDWDDLRRVARKLEGDLDVRLSSYAKLGEFSDKRVSSNDTQWKTQEMEIEMLLVKLTEINEDMSQWASASVVGANTATMQRLTRHREILHELTKEFKRTKKNLLSVKEHAELLTSVRNDINEHKIDEVIDQAEGTRTALTVQRSAFGEIQGKLKHLNDKFPAIRATLGAIKRKKSKDNIILSAVIALCTLFLIAYWFAK
;
A
#
# COMPACT_ATOMS: atom_id res chain seq x y z
N MET A 1 -105.63 46.65 14.01
CA MET A 1 -104.90 46.60 12.72
C MET A 1 -103.92 45.45 12.78
N ALA A 2 -104.10 44.49 11.86
CA ALA A 2 -103.23 43.41 11.42
C ALA A 2 -102.49 42.55 12.48
N THR A 3 -103.17 41.49 12.88
CA THR A 3 -102.66 40.19 13.32
C THR A 3 -101.80 39.54 12.23
N VAL A 4 -100.61 39.01 12.56
CA VAL A 4 -100.03 37.87 11.81
C VAL A 4 -99.45 36.87 12.82
N VAL A 5 -100.02 35.67 12.76
CA VAL A 5 -99.79 34.48 13.57
C VAL A 5 -99.18 33.44 12.63
N ILE A 6 -97.94 33.00 12.94
CA ILE A 6 -97.25 31.69 12.81
C ILE A 6 -97.36 30.88 11.46
N PRO A 7 -96.35 30.08 11.04
CA PRO A 7 -96.14 28.75 11.65
C PRO A 7 -94.67 28.34 11.89
N THR A 8 -94.54 27.48 12.87
CA THR A 8 -93.42 26.58 13.18
C THR A 8 -93.05 25.69 12.00
N SER A 9 -91.74 25.45 11.77
CA SER A 9 -91.28 24.21 11.13
C SER A 9 -89.92 23.77 11.69
N SER A 10 -89.95 22.62 12.35
CA SER A 10 -88.84 21.82 12.86
C SER A 10 -88.25 20.91 11.76
N CYS A 11 -87.00 20.47 11.97
CA CYS A 11 -86.22 19.46 11.25
C CYS A 11 -85.60 19.86 9.89
N LEU A 12 -84.27 19.93 9.83
CA LEU A 12 -83.37 18.81 9.47
C LEU A 12 -81.89 19.23 9.69
N PRO A 13 -80.98 18.31 10.08
CA PRO A 13 -79.56 18.59 10.05
C PRO A 13 -79.10 18.59 8.59
N ALA A 14 -78.42 19.65 8.15
CA ALA A 14 -77.68 19.61 6.90
C ALA A 14 -76.55 18.59 7.07
N THR A 15 -76.78 17.39 6.58
CA THR A 15 -75.77 16.35 6.44
C THR A 15 -74.65 16.85 5.53
N ASP A 16 -73.43 16.73 6.05
CA ASP A 16 -72.16 16.82 5.34
C ASP A 16 -72.24 16.28 3.91
N LEU A 17 -71.99 17.16 2.94
CA LEU A 17 -71.67 16.77 1.58
C LEU A 17 -70.60 17.72 1.01
N SER A 18 -69.45 17.81 1.69
CA SER A 18 -68.24 18.42 1.11
C SER A 18 -66.93 17.73 1.50
N ALA A 19 -66.97 16.55 2.14
CA ALA A 19 -65.76 15.88 2.65
C ALA A 19 -65.10 14.90 1.65
N ALA A 20 -65.58 14.78 0.41
CA ALA A 20 -65.15 13.71 -0.50
C ALA A 20 -64.13 14.11 -1.59
N SER A 21 -63.58 15.33 -1.58
CA SER A 21 -62.61 15.81 -2.58
C SER A 21 -61.25 16.27 -2.04
N ASP A 22 -61.03 16.24 -0.72
CA ASP A 22 -59.79 16.74 -0.09
C ASP A 22 -58.76 15.64 0.27
N GLU A 23 -59.08 14.37 0.04
CA GLU A 23 -58.22 13.24 0.43
C GLU A 23 -57.14 12.88 -0.62
N SER A 24 -57.28 13.33 -1.87
CA SER A 24 -56.33 12.96 -2.95
C SER A 24 -55.11 13.90 -3.07
N THR A 25 -55.26 15.18 -2.75
CA THR A 25 -54.18 16.18 -2.91
C THR A 25 -53.22 16.20 -1.72
N THR A 26 -53.71 15.85 -0.52
CA THR A 26 -52.92 15.74 0.71
C THR A 26 -52.09 14.45 0.76
N GLY A 27 -52.61 13.35 0.19
CA GLY A 27 -51.87 12.09 0.03
C GLY A 27 -50.62 12.23 -0.84
N ASP A 28 -50.72 12.94 -1.96
CA ASP A 28 -49.61 13.18 -2.90
C ASP A 28 -48.43 13.90 -2.23
N TRP A 29 -48.71 14.95 -1.45
CA TRP A 29 -47.69 15.66 -0.66
C TRP A 29 -47.07 14.80 0.45
N ASP A 30 -47.88 14.00 1.12
CA ASP A 30 -47.43 13.16 2.22
C ASP A 30 -46.54 12.02 1.73
N ASP A 31 -46.82 11.50 0.54
CA ASP A 31 -46.00 10.50 -0.13
C ASP A 31 -44.66 11.07 -0.61
N LEU A 32 -44.64 12.26 -1.21
CA LEU A 32 -43.40 12.95 -1.57
C LEU A 32 -42.48 13.15 -0.36
N ARG A 33 -43.03 13.59 0.78
CA ARG A 33 -42.27 13.75 2.04
C ARG A 33 -41.74 12.42 2.58
N ARG A 34 -42.52 11.35 2.46
CA ARG A 34 -42.12 10.00 2.90
C ARG A 34 -40.93 9.51 2.07
N VAL A 35 -41.01 9.69 0.74
CA VAL A 35 -39.93 9.33 -0.18
C VAL A 35 -38.69 10.18 0.08
N ALA A 36 -38.83 11.49 0.27
CA ALA A 36 -37.71 12.39 0.60
C ALA A 36 -36.94 11.92 1.85
N ARG A 37 -37.65 11.65 2.96
CA ARG A 37 -37.02 11.18 4.20
C ARG A 37 -36.31 9.83 4.04
N LYS A 38 -36.88 8.93 3.23
CA LYS A 38 -36.23 7.65 2.93
C LYS A 38 -34.93 7.87 2.17
N LEU A 39 -34.96 8.70 1.12
CA LEU A 39 -33.77 9.04 0.34
C LEU A 39 -32.71 9.75 1.19
N GLU A 40 -33.10 10.66 2.08
CA GLU A 40 -32.20 11.31 3.05
C GLU A 40 -31.51 10.29 3.96
N GLY A 41 -32.26 9.33 4.51
CA GLY A 41 -31.71 8.26 5.35
C GLY A 41 -30.78 7.32 4.59
N ASP A 42 -31.19 6.88 3.39
CA ASP A 42 -30.37 6.02 2.54
C ASP A 42 -29.05 6.73 2.14
N LEU A 43 -29.13 8.03 1.87
CA LEU A 43 -27.99 8.88 1.52
C LEU A 43 -27.02 9.05 2.70
N ASP A 44 -27.52 9.26 3.91
CA ASP A 44 -26.70 9.37 5.14
C ASP A 44 -25.92 8.06 5.43
N VAL A 45 -26.60 6.92 5.32
CA VAL A 45 -25.97 5.60 5.48
C VAL A 45 -24.90 5.38 4.41
N ARG A 46 -25.19 5.73 3.14
CA ARG A 46 -24.25 5.55 2.04
C ARG A 46 -23.04 6.47 2.18
N LEU A 47 -23.25 7.74 2.54
CA LEU A 47 -22.19 8.70 2.83
C LEU A 47 -21.28 8.23 3.96
N SER A 48 -21.86 7.71 5.03
CA SER A 48 -21.10 7.13 6.14
C SER A 48 -20.23 5.96 5.69
N SER A 49 -20.74 5.09 4.82
CA SER A 49 -19.95 3.99 4.26
C SER A 49 -18.84 4.47 3.31
N TYR A 50 -19.10 5.52 2.55
CA TYR A 50 -18.15 6.15 1.63
C TYR A 50 -17.01 6.87 2.36
N ALA A 51 -17.31 7.56 3.45
CA ALA A 51 -16.30 8.21 4.28
C ALA A 51 -15.33 7.20 4.91
N LYS A 52 -15.85 6.06 5.39
CA LYS A 52 -15.03 4.99 6.01
C LYS A 52 -14.00 4.41 5.05
N LEU A 53 -14.31 4.37 3.76
CA LEU A 53 -13.39 3.86 2.76
C LEU A 53 -12.10 4.68 2.62
N GLY A 54 -12.12 5.95 3.02
CA GLY A 54 -10.94 6.81 3.07
C GLY A 54 -10.01 6.50 4.25
N GLU A 55 -10.53 5.98 5.37
CA GLU A 55 -9.73 5.70 6.56
C GLU A 55 -8.82 4.47 6.39
N PHE A 56 -9.16 3.53 5.50
CA PHE A 56 -8.46 2.24 5.37
C PHE A 56 -7.47 2.16 4.18
N SER A 57 -7.09 3.29 3.58
CA SER A 57 -6.39 3.31 2.28
C SER A 57 -4.90 2.89 2.29
N ASP A 58 -4.29 2.62 3.45
CA ASP A 58 -2.83 2.39 3.55
C ASP A 58 -2.31 1.11 2.87
N LYS A 59 -3.17 0.17 2.44
CA LYS A 59 -2.72 -1.14 1.92
C LYS A 59 -3.41 -1.68 0.66
N ARG A 60 -4.44 -1.03 0.10
CA ARG A 60 -5.25 -1.59 -1.02
C ARG A 60 -5.73 -0.54 -2.03
N VAL A 61 -4.81 0.30 -2.52
CA VAL A 61 -5.12 1.42 -3.44
C VAL A 61 -5.87 0.99 -4.71
N SER A 62 -5.54 -0.16 -5.30
CA SER A 62 -6.13 -0.56 -6.60
C SER A 62 -7.53 -1.21 -6.51
N SER A 63 -7.77 -2.08 -5.52
CA SER A 63 -9.08 -2.76 -5.38
C SER A 63 -10.18 -1.84 -4.86
N ASN A 64 -9.81 -0.76 -4.18
CA ASN A 64 -10.75 0.18 -3.60
C ASN A 64 -11.23 1.23 -4.63
N ASP A 65 -10.45 1.51 -5.69
CA ASP A 65 -10.77 2.54 -6.68
C ASP A 65 -12.09 2.26 -7.42
N THR A 66 -12.35 1.00 -7.76
CA THR A 66 -13.61 0.59 -8.40
C THR A 66 -14.79 0.68 -7.43
N GLN A 67 -14.60 0.23 -6.19
CA GLN A 67 -15.62 0.32 -5.14
C GLN A 67 -15.99 1.78 -4.82
N TRP A 68 -14.99 2.68 -4.78
CA TRP A 68 -15.18 4.11 -4.54
C TRP A 68 -16.03 4.75 -5.64
N LYS A 69 -15.66 4.52 -6.90
CA LYS A 69 -16.42 5.02 -8.06
C LYS A 69 -17.86 4.51 -8.08
N THR A 70 -18.08 3.24 -7.72
CA THR A 70 -19.44 2.70 -7.62
C THR A 70 -20.25 3.40 -6.53
N GLN A 71 -19.68 3.59 -5.33
CA GLN A 71 -20.38 4.30 -4.26
C GLN A 71 -20.63 5.77 -4.58
N GLU A 72 -19.67 6.43 -5.24
CA GLU A 72 -19.79 7.80 -5.73
C GLU A 72 -20.97 7.95 -6.69
N MET A 73 -21.08 7.08 -7.69
CA MET A 73 -22.17 7.07 -8.66
C MET A 73 -23.54 6.87 -7.99
N GLU A 74 -23.63 5.95 -7.04
CA GLU A 74 -24.88 5.71 -6.32
C GLU A 74 -25.30 6.89 -5.44
N ILE A 75 -24.35 7.55 -4.77
CA ILE A 75 -24.60 8.77 -3.98
C ILE A 75 -25.09 9.90 -4.90
N GLU A 76 -24.43 10.10 -6.05
CA GLU A 76 -24.84 11.09 -7.04
C GLU A 76 -26.25 10.82 -7.56
N MET A 77 -26.59 9.55 -7.83
CA MET A 77 -27.95 9.16 -8.22
C MET A 77 -28.98 9.45 -7.12
N LEU A 78 -28.68 9.16 -5.86
CA LEU A 78 -29.58 9.45 -4.73
C LEU A 78 -29.78 10.96 -4.53
N LEU A 79 -28.72 11.76 -4.68
CA LEU A 79 -28.79 13.22 -4.62
C LEU A 79 -29.66 13.80 -5.75
N VAL A 80 -29.53 13.28 -6.98
CA VAL A 80 -30.37 13.68 -8.11
C VAL A 80 -31.84 13.36 -7.82
N LYS A 81 -32.15 12.14 -7.36
CA LYS A 81 -33.52 11.75 -7.00
C LYS A 81 -34.10 12.60 -5.88
N LEU A 82 -33.32 12.92 -4.84
CA LEU A 82 -33.77 13.80 -3.76
C LEU A 82 -34.00 15.23 -4.24
N THR A 83 -33.21 15.69 -5.22
CA THR A 83 -33.41 17.00 -5.87
C THR A 83 -34.70 17.01 -6.68
N GLU A 84 -34.98 15.96 -7.45
CA GLU A 84 -36.23 15.78 -8.20
C GLU A 84 -37.45 15.80 -7.27
N ILE A 85 -37.43 15.02 -6.19
CA ILE A 85 -38.53 15.01 -5.20
C ILE A 85 -38.70 16.37 -4.50
N ASN A 86 -37.61 17.10 -4.23
CA ASN A 86 -37.70 18.46 -3.70
C ASN A 86 -38.30 19.45 -4.71
N GLU A 87 -38.07 19.24 -6.00
CA GLU A 87 -38.66 20.03 -7.06
C GLU A 87 -40.15 19.69 -7.24
N ASP A 88 -40.54 18.42 -7.19
CA ASP A 88 -41.94 17.98 -7.20
C ASP A 88 -42.71 18.55 -6.00
N MET A 89 -42.11 18.52 -4.80
CA MET A 89 -42.66 19.18 -3.62
C MET A 89 -42.80 20.70 -3.83
N SER A 90 -41.82 21.35 -4.48
CA SER A 90 -41.90 22.77 -4.81
C SER A 90 -43.06 23.06 -5.77
N GLN A 91 -43.21 22.25 -6.82
CA GLN A 91 -44.27 22.39 -7.81
C GLN A 91 -45.64 22.19 -7.16
N TRP A 92 -45.83 21.14 -6.37
CA TRP A 92 -47.07 20.89 -5.62
C TRP A 92 -47.43 22.08 -4.73
N ALA A 93 -46.46 22.61 -3.99
CA ALA A 93 -46.68 23.70 -3.06
C ALA A 93 -46.97 25.04 -3.77
N SER A 94 -46.50 25.22 -5.00
CA SER A 94 -46.83 26.36 -5.86
C SER A 94 -48.18 26.23 -6.58
N ALA A 95 -48.60 25.00 -6.91
CA ALA A 95 -49.83 24.73 -7.65
C ALA A 95 -51.08 24.67 -6.75
N SER A 96 -50.91 24.34 -5.46
CA SER A 96 -52.01 24.19 -4.51
C SER A 96 -52.33 25.48 -3.76
N VAL A 97 -53.55 26.02 -3.94
CA VAL A 97 -54.07 27.19 -3.20
C VAL A 97 -54.11 26.95 -1.68
N VAL A 98 -54.30 25.70 -1.26
CA VAL A 98 -54.28 25.25 0.16
C VAL A 98 -52.86 24.86 0.61
N GLY A 99 -51.97 24.54 -0.34
CA GLY A 99 -50.58 24.15 -0.13
C GLY A 99 -49.61 25.31 0.11
N ALA A 100 -50.03 26.56 -0.10
CA ALA A 100 -49.26 27.78 0.19
C ALA A 100 -49.26 28.20 1.68
N ASN A 101 -49.51 27.27 2.60
CA ASN A 101 -49.47 27.59 4.03
C ASN A 101 -48.01 27.74 4.53
N THR A 102 -47.79 28.58 5.55
CA THR A 102 -46.43 28.85 6.07
C THR A 102 -45.71 27.58 6.54
N ALA A 103 -46.45 26.57 7.02
CA ALA A 103 -45.89 25.33 7.54
C ALA A 103 -45.37 24.38 6.44
N THR A 104 -46.02 24.29 5.28
CA THR A 104 -45.53 23.53 4.11
C THR A 104 -44.30 24.20 3.52
N MET A 105 -44.31 25.53 3.41
CA MET A 105 -43.17 26.32 2.96
C MET A 105 -41.95 26.12 3.87
N GLN A 106 -42.12 26.21 5.19
CA GLN A 106 -41.04 25.95 6.15
C GLN A 106 -40.50 24.52 6.04
N ARG A 107 -41.39 23.52 5.87
CA ARG A 107 -40.97 22.12 5.67
C ARG A 107 -40.15 21.94 4.40
N LEU A 108 -40.58 22.55 3.29
CA LEU A 108 -39.85 22.51 2.03
C LEU A 108 -38.47 23.17 2.14
N THR A 109 -38.39 24.32 2.83
CA THR A 109 -37.10 24.96 3.13
C THR A 109 -36.18 24.00 3.90
N ARG A 110 -36.70 23.30 4.91
CA ARG A 110 -35.91 22.30 5.65
C ARG A 110 -35.40 21.17 4.76
N HIS A 111 -36.21 20.61 3.88
CA HIS A 111 -35.76 19.58 2.94
C HIS A 111 -34.68 20.08 1.97
N ARG A 112 -34.73 21.35 1.56
CA ARG A 112 -33.67 21.98 0.75
C ARG A 112 -32.38 22.16 1.54
N GLU A 113 -32.47 22.57 2.80
CA GLU A 113 -31.30 22.68 3.68
C GLU A 113 -30.63 21.32 3.91
N ILE A 114 -31.43 20.27 4.15
CA ILE A 114 -30.92 18.90 4.31
C ILE A 114 -30.22 18.44 3.03
N LEU A 115 -30.85 18.59 1.86
CA LEU A 115 -30.22 18.26 0.57
C LEU A 115 -28.90 19.03 0.37
N HIS A 116 -28.88 20.32 0.72
CA HIS A 116 -27.69 21.15 0.60
C HIS A 116 -26.56 20.63 1.51
N GLU A 117 -26.84 20.34 2.77
CA GLU A 117 -25.82 19.83 3.70
C GLU A 117 -25.32 18.44 3.27
N LEU A 118 -26.21 17.53 2.85
CA LEU A 118 -25.80 16.21 2.33
C LEU A 118 -24.93 16.33 1.07
N THR A 119 -25.25 17.25 0.16
CA THR A 119 -24.45 17.53 -1.04
C THR A 119 -23.06 18.07 -0.67
N LYS A 120 -23.00 18.95 0.34
CA LYS A 120 -21.76 19.55 0.83
C LYS A 120 -20.90 18.52 1.55
N GLU A 121 -21.48 17.70 2.41
CA GLU A 121 -20.86 16.55 3.08
C GLU A 121 -20.25 15.58 2.06
N PHE A 122 -21.00 15.26 0.99
CA PHE A 122 -20.50 14.44 -0.10
C PHE A 122 -19.26 15.04 -0.76
N LYS A 123 -19.32 16.32 -1.16
CA LYS A 123 -18.19 17.01 -1.80
C LYS A 123 -16.97 17.07 -0.88
N ARG A 124 -17.18 17.34 0.41
CA ARG A 124 -16.11 17.35 1.42
C ARG A 124 -15.44 15.98 1.53
N THR A 125 -16.25 14.93 1.65
CA THR A 125 -15.77 13.55 1.77
C THR A 125 -15.03 13.10 0.52
N LYS A 126 -15.56 13.41 -0.67
CA LYS A 126 -14.93 13.16 -1.97
C LYS A 126 -13.56 13.83 -2.08
N LYS A 127 -13.47 15.11 -1.70
CA LYS A 127 -12.18 15.82 -1.67
C LYS A 127 -11.19 15.18 -0.71
N ASN A 128 -11.64 14.80 0.48
CA ASN A 128 -10.79 14.11 1.46
C ASN A 128 -10.24 12.79 0.92
N LEU A 129 -11.10 11.96 0.29
CA LEU A 129 -10.69 10.70 -0.34
C LEU A 129 -9.64 10.90 -1.42
N LEU A 130 -9.84 11.89 -2.31
CA LEU A 130 -8.88 12.21 -3.36
C LEU A 130 -7.51 12.61 -2.79
N SER A 131 -7.50 13.41 -1.73
CA SER A 131 -6.25 13.79 -1.04
C SER A 131 -5.55 12.58 -0.41
N VAL A 132 -6.29 11.66 0.20
CA VAL A 132 -5.73 10.42 0.78
C VAL A 132 -5.15 9.52 -0.32
N LYS A 133 -5.85 9.40 -1.45
CA LYS A 133 -5.39 8.64 -2.62
C LYS A 133 -4.09 9.20 -3.18
N GLU A 134 -4.04 10.51 -3.43
CA GLU A 134 -2.84 11.19 -3.94
C GLU A 134 -1.64 10.96 -3.00
N HIS A 135 -1.86 11.08 -1.69
CA HIS A 135 -0.81 10.80 -0.70
C HIS A 135 -0.33 9.33 -0.77
N ALA A 136 -1.24 8.37 -0.93
CA ALA A 136 -0.89 6.95 -1.04
C ALA A 136 -0.10 6.64 -2.33
N GLU A 137 -0.44 7.29 -3.45
CA GLU A 137 0.28 7.16 -4.73
C GLU A 137 1.70 7.71 -4.61
N LEU A 138 1.87 8.89 -4.00
CA LEU A 138 3.19 9.49 -3.75
C LEU A 138 4.05 8.60 -2.84
N LEU A 139 3.51 8.08 -1.74
CA LEU A 139 4.24 7.16 -0.85
C LEU A 139 4.65 5.86 -1.56
N THR A 140 3.82 5.36 -2.47
CA THR A 140 4.13 4.18 -3.26
C THR A 140 5.27 4.46 -4.24
N SER A 141 5.26 5.61 -4.92
CA SER A 141 6.35 6.05 -5.78
C SER A 141 7.66 6.16 -5.00
N VAL A 142 7.66 6.90 -3.88
CA VAL A 142 8.85 7.08 -3.04
C VAL A 142 9.39 5.75 -2.52
N ARG A 143 8.51 4.81 -2.15
CA ARG A 143 8.93 3.47 -1.72
C ARG A 143 9.62 2.70 -2.85
N ASN A 144 9.12 2.82 -4.08
CA ASN A 144 9.71 2.16 -5.23
C ASN A 144 11.09 2.76 -5.55
N ASP A 145 11.21 4.08 -5.58
CA ASP A 145 12.49 4.78 -5.83
C ASP A 145 13.55 4.41 -4.77
N ILE A 146 13.16 4.36 -3.49
CA ILE A 146 14.07 3.94 -2.40
C ILE A 146 14.52 2.48 -2.59
N ASN A 147 13.61 1.60 -3.01
CA ASN A 147 13.96 0.21 -3.24
C ASN A 147 14.88 0.05 -4.45
N GLU A 148 14.64 0.78 -5.53
CA GLU A 148 15.48 0.80 -6.72
C GLU A 148 16.90 1.26 -6.37
N HIS A 149 17.05 2.40 -5.69
CA HIS A 149 18.36 2.89 -5.26
C HIS A 149 19.11 1.93 -4.34
N LYS A 150 18.40 1.26 -3.42
CA LYS A 150 19.02 0.25 -2.56
C LYS A 150 19.48 -0.99 -3.33
N ILE A 151 18.72 -1.39 -4.35
CA ILE A 151 19.10 -2.51 -5.22
C ILE A 151 20.35 -2.14 -6.01
N ASP A 152 20.40 -0.93 -6.57
CA ASP A 152 21.57 -0.43 -7.31
C ASP A 152 22.81 -0.37 -6.43
N GLU A 153 22.70 0.10 -5.19
CA GLU A 153 23.81 0.12 -4.23
C GLU A 153 24.33 -1.29 -3.92
N VAL A 154 23.43 -2.26 -3.72
CA VAL A 154 23.81 -3.65 -3.48
C VAL A 154 24.47 -4.27 -4.71
N ILE A 155 24.01 -3.93 -5.91
CA ILE A 155 24.62 -4.38 -7.17
C ILE A 155 26.04 -3.80 -7.30
N ASP A 156 26.23 -2.50 -7.07
CA ASP A 156 27.55 -1.85 -7.13
C ASP A 156 28.51 -2.46 -6.09
N GLN A 157 28.05 -2.70 -4.86
CA GLN A 157 28.84 -3.38 -3.84
C GLN A 157 29.21 -4.83 -4.25
N ALA A 158 28.29 -5.56 -4.89
CA ALA A 158 28.55 -6.90 -5.40
C ALA A 158 29.56 -6.89 -6.56
N GLU A 159 29.52 -5.88 -7.45
CA GLU A 159 30.49 -5.72 -8.53
C GLU A 159 31.89 -5.32 -7.98
N GLY A 160 31.94 -4.43 -7.00
CA GLY A 160 33.18 -4.08 -6.29
C GLY A 160 33.84 -5.28 -5.61
N THR A 161 33.05 -6.16 -4.98
CA THR A 161 33.58 -7.40 -4.39
C THR A 161 33.99 -8.42 -5.47
N ARG A 162 33.23 -8.56 -6.56
CA ARG A 162 33.58 -9.44 -7.70
C ARG A 162 34.88 -9.02 -8.37
N THR A 163 35.08 -7.73 -8.61
CA THR A 163 36.31 -7.18 -9.20
C THR A 163 37.49 -7.42 -8.27
N ALA A 164 37.35 -7.15 -6.96
CA ALA A 164 38.38 -7.44 -5.97
C ALA A 164 38.76 -8.94 -5.93
N LEU A 165 37.79 -9.85 -5.98
CA LEU A 165 38.04 -11.30 -6.05
C LEU A 165 38.72 -11.72 -7.35
N THR A 166 38.39 -11.08 -8.47
CA THR A 166 39.03 -11.34 -9.77
C THR A 166 40.50 -10.93 -9.75
N VAL A 167 40.81 -9.78 -9.15
CA VAL A 167 42.18 -9.30 -8.94
C VAL A 167 42.93 -10.22 -7.97
N GLN A 168 42.30 -10.71 -6.90
CA GLN A 168 42.92 -11.71 -6.02
C GLN A 168 43.24 -13.01 -6.77
N ARG A 169 42.35 -13.47 -7.66
CA ARG A 169 42.56 -14.69 -8.45
C ARG A 169 43.76 -14.58 -9.39
N SER A 170 43.97 -13.42 -10.03
CA SER A 170 45.16 -13.21 -10.89
C SER A 170 46.45 -13.19 -10.07
N ALA A 171 46.44 -12.58 -8.88
CA ALA A 171 47.57 -12.61 -7.96
C ALA A 171 47.93 -14.04 -7.51
N PHE A 172 46.95 -14.90 -7.23
CA PHE A 172 47.21 -16.32 -6.95
C PHE A 172 47.82 -17.06 -8.15
N GLY A 173 47.37 -16.76 -9.38
CA GLY A 173 47.99 -17.31 -10.59
C GLY A 173 49.46 -16.91 -10.72
N GLU A 174 49.79 -15.66 -10.39
CA GLU A 174 51.17 -15.17 -10.38
C GLU A 174 52.03 -15.86 -9.30
N ILE A 175 51.48 -16.04 -8.09
CA ILE A 175 52.14 -16.78 -7.00
C ILE A 175 52.38 -18.23 -7.41
N GLN A 176 51.41 -18.90 -8.04
CA GLN A 176 51.60 -20.26 -8.56
C GLN A 176 52.70 -20.32 -9.62
N GLY A 177 52.78 -19.32 -10.52
CA GLY A 177 53.87 -19.20 -11.49
C GLY A 177 55.24 -19.06 -10.82
N LYS A 178 55.36 -18.20 -9.80
CA LYS A 178 56.58 -18.03 -9.00
C LYS A 178 56.94 -19.30 -8.22
N LEU A 179 55.95 -19.97 -7.61
CA LEU A 179 56.16 -21.23 -6.89
C LEU A 179 56.61 -22.34 -7.83
N LYS A 180 56.04 -22.44 -9.04
CA LYS A 180 56.50 -23.38 -10.07
C LYS A 180 57.95 -23.10 -10.46
N HIS A 181 58.31 -21.83 -10.65
CA HIS A 181 59.69 -21.43 -10.95
C HIS A 181 60.66 -21.75 -9.78
N LEU A 182 60.22 -21.67 -8.54
CA LEU A 182 60.99 -22.12 -7.37
C LEU A 182 61.11 -23.64 -7.30
N ASN A 183 60.02 -24.36 -7.61
CA ASN A 183 60.00 -25.81 -7.68
C ASN A 183 60.98 -26.32 -8.73
N ASP A 184 61.10 -25.64 -9.87
CA ASP A 184 62.06 -26.00 -10.94
C ASP A 184 63.53 -25.74 -10.54
N LYS A 185 63.79 -24.84 -9.57
CA LYS A 185 65.13 -24.57 -9.01
C LYS A 185 65.47 -25.47 -7.81
N PHE A 186 64.48 -26.12 -7.20
CA PHE A 186 64.66 -27.02 -6.06
C PHE A 186 65.58 -28.24 -6.35
N PRO A 187 65.53 -28.90 -7.53
CA PRO A 187 66.47 -29.96 -7.89
C PRO A 187 67.92 -29.46 -7.99
N ALA A 188 68.14 -28.22 -8.46
CA ALA A 188 69.48 -27.63 -8.55
C ALA A 188 70.09 -27.38 -7.16
N ILE A 189 69.28 -26.94 -6.19
CA ILE A 189 69.69 -26.79 -4.79
C ILE A 189 70.04 -28.15 -4.17
N ARG A 190 69.25 -29.20 -4.46
CA ARG A 190 69.58 -30.57 -4.00
C ARG A 190 70.86 -31.12 -4.64
N ALA A 191 71.13 -30.78 -5.91
CA ALA A 191 72.36 -31.17 -6.58
C ALA A 191 73.60 -30.52 -5.97
N THR A 192 73.55 -29.22 -5.64
CA THR A 192 74.66 -28.52 -4.99
C THR A 192 74.86 -28.95 -3.54
N LEU A 193 73.78 -29.22 -2.78
CA LEU A 193 73.85 -29.79 -1.44
C LEU A 193 74.49 -31.20 -1.45
N GLY A 194 74.18 -32.01 -2.46
CA GLY A 194 74.81 -33.32 -2.67
C GLY A 194 76.29 -33.23 -3.04
N ALA A 195 76.69 -32.23 -3.82
CA ALA A 195 78.10 -31.98 -4.16
C ALA A 195 78.92 -31.56 -2.93
N ILE A 196 78.34 -30.72 -2.06
CA ILE A 196 78.97 -30.31 -0.80
C ILE A 196 79.15 -31.51 0.15
N LYS A 197 78.14 -32.37 0.27
CA LYS A 197 78.22 -33.57 1.12
C LYS A 197 79.23 -34.59 0.59
N ARG A 198 79.39 -34.71 -0.73
CA ARG A 198 80.41 -35.58 -1.36
C ARG A 198 81.83 -35.16 -1.02
N LYS A 199 82.12 -33.85 -0.93
CA LYS A 199 83.46 -33.37 -0.55
C LYS A 199 83.81 -33.77 0.89
N LYS A 200 82.88 -33.59 1.83
CA LYS A 200 83.05 -33.98 3.24
C LYS A 200 83.16 -35.50 3.46
N SER A 201 82.55 -36.31 2.59
CA SER A 201 82.66 -37.78 2.68
C SER A 201 84.04 -38.32 2.33
N LYS A 202 84.77 -37.68 1.41
CA LYS A 202 86.12 -38.10 1.01
C LYS A 202 87.12 -37.93 2.16
N ASP A 203 87.04 -36.82 2.88
CA ASP A 203 87.91 -36.52 4.01
C ASP A 203 87.72 -37.55 5.15
N ASN A 204 86.47 -37.95 5.43
CA ASN A 204 86.17 -38.97 6.44
C ASN A 204 86.68 -40.37 6.05
N ILE A 205 86.58 -40.74 4.76
CA ILE A 205 87.09 -42.04 4.27
C ILE A 205 88.61 -42.10 4.45
N ILE A 206 89.33 -41.04 4.06
CA ILE A 206 90.79 -40.96 4.20
C ILE A 206 91.21 -41.04 5.67
N LEU A 207 90.56 -40.27 6.55
CA LEU A 207 90.86 -40.27 8.00
C LEU A 207 90.70 -41.67 8.62
N SER A 208 89.59 -42.36 8.31
CA SER A 208 89.31 -43.70 8.86
C SER A 208 90.32 -44.76 8.41
N ALA A 209 90.79 -44.69 7.16
CA ALA A 209 91.78 -45.62 6.62
C ALA A 209 93.14 -45.46 7.31
N VAL A 210 93.57 -44.22 7.60
CA VAL A 210 94.83 -43.95 8.31
C VAL A 210 94.79 -44.50 9.74
N ILE A 211 93.68 -44.29 10.45
CA ILE A 211 93.50 -44.81 11.82
C ILE A 211 93.53 -46.34 11.81
N ALA A 212 92.87 -46.99 10.86
CA ALA A 212 92.88 -48.45 10.72
C ALA A 212 94.29 -49.00 10.44
N LEU A 213 95.06 -48.33 9.58
CA LEU A 213 96.43 -48.73 9.26
C LEU A 213 97.36 -48.57 10.48
N CYS A 214 97.25 -47.45 11.21
CA CYS A 214 98.02 -47.24 12.44
C CYS A 214 97.70 -48.28 13.52
N THR A 215 96.42 -48.60 13.72
CA THR A 215 96.01 -49.60 14.73
C THR A 215 96.48 -51.00 14.36
N LEU A 216 96.40 -51.41 13.09
CA LEU A 216 96.95 -52.68 12.62
C LEU A 216 98.47 -52.76 12.80
N PHE A 217 99.19 -51.70 12.48
CA PHE A 217 100.64 -51.65 12.64
C PHE A 217 101.07 -51.80 14.11
N LEU A 218 100.36 -51.15 15.04
CA LEU A 218 100.61 -51.30 16.47
C LEU A 218 100.35 -52.72 16.97
N ILE A 219 99.26 -53.35 16.52
CA ILE A 219 98.93 -54.74 16.87
C ILE A 219 100.01 -55.69 16.33
N ALA A 220 100.42 -55.52 15.07
CA ALA A 220 101.48 -56.33 14.47
C ALA A 220 102.82 -56.16 15.20
N TYR A 221 103.18 -54.93 15.59
CA TYR A 221 104.38 -54.65 16.39
C TYR A 221 104.33 -55.34 17.76
N TRP A 222 103.15 -55.36 18.39
CA TRP A 222 102.96 -56.02 19.68
C TRP A 222 103.08 -57.54 19.58
N PHE A 223 102.59 -58.14 18.49
CA PHE A 223 102.76 -59.58 18.23
C PHE A 223 104.19 -59.97 17.82
N ALA A 224 104.96 -59.04 17.25
CA ALA A 224 106.33 -59.29 16.80
C ALA A 224 107.40 -59.12 17.90
N LYS A 225 107.02 -58.62 19.09
CA LYS A 225 107.92 -58.39 20.22
C LYS A 225 107.73 -59.43 21.32
#